data_AF-A0A8D0E526-F1
#
_entry.id   AF-A0A8D0E526-F1
#
_cell.length_a   1.000
_cell.length_b   1.000
_cell.length_c   1.000
_cell.angle_alpha   90.00
_cell.angle_beta   90.00
_cell.angle_gamma   90.00
#
_symmetry.space_group_name_H-M   'P 1'
#
loop_
_entity.id
_entity.type
_entity.pdbx_description
1 polymer ?
#
loop_
_entity_poly.entity_id
_entity_poly.type
_entity_poly.pdbx_seq_one_letter_code
_entity_poly.pdbx_strand_id
1 'polypeptide(L)'
;MAHGNCWQSLSIFSGICGRRPMAASRNLLRIVAGTNALPGTWPWQVSFQLPTEKGPTNYCGGSLISPRWVLSAAHCFEIKENPKVGTVTESRTSSYAWGLA
;
A
#
# COMPACT_ATOMS: atom_id res chain seq x y z
N MET A 1 21.80 -4.95 -28.71
CA MET A 1 21.33 -5.64 -27.49
C MET A 1 21.46 -4.65 -26.33
N ALA A 2 20.39 -3.90 -26.03
CA ALA A 2 20.32 -3.04 -24.86
C ALA A 2 19.24 -3.62 -23.94
N HIS A 3 19.64 -4.01 -22.73
CA HIS A 3 18.74 -4.52 -21.71
C HIS A 3 17.87 -3.36 -21.19
N GLY A 4 16.65 -3.26 -21.71
CA GLY A 4 15.65 -2.30 -21.25
C GLY A 4 15.20 -2.65 -19.83
N ASN A 5 15.78 -1.98 -18.85
CA ASN A 5 15.35 -2.04 -17.47
C ASN A 5 14.01 -1.28 -17.32
N CYS A 6 13.04 -1.91 -16.64
CA CYS A 6 11.63 -1.53 -16.43
C CYS A 6 11.43 -0.21 -15.63
N TRP A 7 12.28 0.78 -15.84
CA TRP A 7 12.38 2.02 -15.06
C TRP A 7 12.19 3.28 -15.91
N GLN A 8 12.18 3.19 -17.26
CA GLN A 8 12.02 4.35 -18.15
C GLN A 8 10.57 4.72 -18.51
N SER A 9 9.60 4.43 -17.63
CA SER A 9 8.33 5.15 -17.67
C SER A 9 8.21 5.99 -16.40
N LEU A 10 8.92 7.13 -16.43
CA LEU A 10 8.87 8.18 -15.43
C LEU A 10 7.47 8.82 -15.40
N SER A 11 6.53 8.17 -14.72
CA SER A 11 5.29 8.80 -14.28
C SER A 11 4.74 8.19 -12.99
N ILE A 12 5.63 7.86 -12.04
CA ILE A 12 5.24 7.28 -10.73
C ILE A 12 5.25 8.35 -9.61
N PHE A 13 5.86 9.51 -9.83
CA PHE A 13 5.99 10.59 -8.83
C PHE A 13 5.34 11.94 -9.24
N SER A 14 4.34 11.96 -10.11
CA SER A 14 3.75 13.24 -10.53
C SER A 14 2.69 13.82 -9.59
N GLY A 15 2.54 13.29 -8.37
CA GLY A 15 1.47 13.73 -7.45
C GLY A 15 0.04 13.49 -7.97
N ILE A 16 -0.12 12.73 -9.07
CA ILE A 16 -1.43 12.39 -9.63
C ILE A 16 -1.98 11.16 -8.92
N CYS A 17 -3.16 11.30 -8.31
CA CYS A 17 -3.85 10.21 -7.61
C CYS A 17 -4.62 9.29 -8.57
N GLY A 18 -5.03 8.11 -8.09
CA GLY A 18 -5.98 7.22 -8.79
C GLY A 18 -5.44 6.43 -9.99
N ARG A 19 -4.18 6.64 -10.42
CA ARG A 19 -3.57 5.87 -11.51
C ARG A 19 -3.11 4.48 -11.06
N ARG A 20 -3.43 3.45 -11.85
CA ARG A 20 -3.01 2.06 -11.62
C ARG A 20 -2.19 1.54 -12.80
N PRO A 21 -0.94 2.01 -12.97
CA PRO A 21 -0.12 1.66 -14.14
C PRO A 21 0.19 0.15 -14.22
N MET A 22 0.14 -0.55 -13.08
CA MET A 22 0.35 -2.00 -12.98
C MET A 22 -0.95 -2.82 -13.02
N ALA A 23 -2.12 -2.18 -13.13
CA ALA A 23 -3.35 -2.92 -13.34
C ALA A 23 -3.39 -3.45 -14.78
N ALA A 24 -3.39 -4.77 -14.93
CA ALA A 24 -3.79 -5.37 -16.20
C ALA A 24 -5.22 -4.90 -16.53
N SER A 25 -5.47 -4.48 -17.77
CA SER A 25 -6.80 -4.18 -18.29
C SER A 25 -7.64 -5.46 -18.37
N ARG A 26 -8.01 -6.01 -17.21
CA ARG A 26 -8.96 -7.10 -17.11
C ARG A 26 -10.31 -6.48 -16.75
N ASN A 27 -11.20 -6.41 -17.74
CA ASN A 27 -12.62 -6.13 -17.55
C ASN A 27 -13.29 -7.33 -16.84
N LEU A 28 -12.91 -7.59 -15.59
CA LEU A 28 -13.54 -8.58 -14.73
C LEU A 28 -14.53 -7.84 -13.83
N LEU A 29 -15.73 -7.59 -14.35
CA LEU A 29 -16.80 -6.84 -13.68
C LEU A 29 -17.50 -7.60 -12.55
N ARG A 30 -16.84 -8.54 -11.87
CA ARG A 30 -17.43 -9.15 -10.67
C ARG A 30 -16.37 -9.76 -9.74
N ILE A 31 -16.16 -9.13 -8.59
CA ILE A 31 -15.35 -9.68 -7.49
C ILE A 31 -16.26 -10.58 -6.65
N VAL A 32 -16.28 -11.89 -6.91
CA VAL A 32 -16.80 -12.92 -6.00
C VAL A 32 -15.64 -13.87 -5.73
N ALA A 33 -15.32 -14.14 -4.47
CA ALA A 33 -14.10 -14.83 -4.00
C ALA A 33 -12.75 -14.18 -4.37
N GLY A 34 -12.73 -13.21 -5.28
CA GLY A 34 -11.55 -12.42 -5.63
C GLY A 34 -10.36 -13.25 -6.12
N THR A 35 -9.25 -12.57 -6.37
CA THR A 35 -7.95 -13.21 -6.60
C THR A 35 -6.87 -12.37 -5.94
N ASN A 36 -5.74 -12.99 -5.60
CA ASN A 36 -4.58 -12.25 -5.12
C ASN A 36 -4.19 -11.16 -6.14
N ALA A 37 -4.01 -9.94 -5.65
CA ALA A 37 -3.52 -8.84 -6.47
C ALA A 37 -2.03 -9.03 -6.75
N LEU A 38 -1.59 -8.67 -7.97
CA LEU A 38 -0.15 -8.58 -8.23
C LEU A 38 0.43 -7.39 -7.43
N PRO A 39 1.68 -7.49 -6.95
CA PRO A 39 2.35 -6.38 -6.26
C PRO A 39 2.24 -5.07 -7.04
N GLY A 40 1.93 -3.96 -6.34
CA GLY A 40 1.81 -2.63 -6.95
C GLY A 40 0.54 -2.38 -7.78
N THR A 41 -0.33 -3.37 -7.99
CA THR A 41 -1.59 -3.22 -8.75
C THR A 41 -2.57 -2.23 -8.11
N TRP A 42 -2.46 -2.04 -6.80
CA TRP A 42 -3.24 -1.09 -6.00
C TRP A 42 -2.26 -0.24 -5.18
N PRO A 43 -1.62 0.77 -5.81
CA PRO A 43 -0.48 1.46 -5.20
C PRO A 43 -0.84 2.28 -3.96
N TRP A 44 -2.12 2.60 -3.78
CA TRP A 44 -2.63 3.28 -2.59
C TRP A 44 -3.02 2.33 -1.46
N GLN A 45 -2.94 1.00 -1.65
CA GLN A 45 -3.34 0.05 -0.60
C GLN A 45 -2.35 0.09 0.56
N VAL A 46 -2.88 0.34 1.75
CA VAL A 46 -2.14 0.44 3.01
C VAL A 46 -2.63 -0.64 3.97
N SER A 47 -1.70 -1.19 4.77
CA SER A 47 -2.04 -2.07 5.88
C SER A 47 -1.61 -1.50 7.22
N PHE A 48 -2.53 -1.54 8.18
CA PHE A 48 -2.27 -1.22 9.58
C PHE A 48 -1.92 -2.50 10.32
N GLN A 49 -0.76 -2.50 10.98
CA GLN A 49 -0.19 -3.68 11.60
C GLN A 49 0.10 -3.47 13.08
N LEU A 50 -0.26 -4.47 13.88
CA LEU A 50 0.13 -4.55 15.29
C LEU A 50 1.34 -5.48 15.43
N PRO A 51 2.34 -5.12 16.25
CA PRO A 51 3.41 -6.04 16.59
C PRO A 51 2.87 -7.18 17.44
N THR A 52 3.20 -8.42 17.06
CA THR A 52 2.92 -9.63 17.84
C THR A 52 4.19 -10.47 17.94
N GLU A 53 4.24 -11.43 18.86
CA GLU A 53 5.41 -12.30 19.02
C GLU A 53 5.72 -13.16 17.78
N LYS A 54 4.72 -13.39 16.93
CA LYS A 54 4.87 -14.14 15.66
C LYS A 54 5.20 -13.24 14.47
N GLY A 55 5.37 -11.94 14.69
CA GLY A 55 5.55 -10.93 13.64
C GLY A 55 4.38 -9.94 13.56
N PRO A 56 4.47 -8.92 12.70
CA PRO A 56 3.43 -7.92 12.57
C PRO A 56 2.17 -8.53 11.94
N THR A 57 1.01 -8.22 12.51
CA THR A 57 -0.29 -8.75 12.08
C THR A 57 -1.18 -7.62 11.57
N ASN A 58 -1.68 -7.78 10.34
CA ASN A 58 -2.62 -6.85 9.72
C ASN A 58 -3.98 -6.90 10.44
N TYR A 59 -4.51 -5.76 10.87
CA TYR A 59 -5.82 -5.67 11.52
C TYR A 59 -6.80 -4.73 10.80
N CYS A 60 -6.29 -3.78 10.02
CA CYS A 60 -7.09 -2.84 9.23
C CYS A 60 -6.42 -2.51 7.89
N GLY A 61 -7.21 -1.96 6.98
CA GLY A 61 -6.75 -1.39 5.71
C GLY A 61 -6.87 0.13 5.66
N GLY A 62 -6.30 0.74 4.61
CA GLY A 62 -6.42 2.16 4.34
C GLY A 62 -6.03 2.52 2.91
N SER A 63 -6.20 3.79 2.57
CA SER A 63 -5.83 4.34 1.26
C SER A 63 -4.89 5.53 1.42
N LEU A 64 -3.73 5.49 0.76
CA LEU A 64 -2.84 6.64 0.67
C LEU A 64 -3.50 7.72 -0.20
N ILE A 65 -3.88 8.84 0.42
CA ILE A 65 -4.56 9.96 -0.25
C ILE A 65 -3.60 11.10 -0.61
N SER A 66 -2.43 11.14 0.03
CA SER A 66 -1.32 12.03 -0.30
C SER A 66 -0.01 11.47 0.29
N PRO A 67 1.17 12.03 -0.01
CA PRO A 67 2.45 11.46 0.43
C PRO A 67 2.61 11.23 1.93
N ARG A 68 1.80 11.88 2.77
CA ARG A 68 1.89 11.80 4.24
C ARG A 68 0.56 11.49 4.94
N TRP A 69 -0.50 11.23 4.17
CA TRP A 69 -1.84 11.05 4.73
C TRP A 69 -2.49 9.76 4.21
N VAL A 70 -3.00 8.97 5.15
CA VAL A 70 -3.76 7.74 4.88
C VAL A 70 -5.18 7.92 5.41
N LEU A 71 -6.16 7.61 4.55
CA LEU A 71 -7.57 7.53 4.93
C LEU A 71 -7.92 6.10 5.35
N SER A 72 -8.67 5.94 6.44
CA SER A 72 -9.15 4.65 6.95
C SER A 72 -10.47 4.85 7.72
N ALA A 73 -11.08 3.76 8.18
CA ALA A 73 -12.32 3.80 8.97
C ALA A 73 -12.03 4.20 10.42
N ALA A 74 -12.92 4.99 11.04
CA ALA A 74 -12.77 5.44 12.42
C ALA A 74 -12.62 4.26 13.42
N HIS A 75 -13.40 3.19 13.23
CA HIS A 75 -13.35 2.00 14.09
C HIS A 75 -12.00 1.27 14.09
N CYS A 76 -11.12 1.52 13.12
CA CYS A 76 -9.75 1.01 13.14
C CYS A 76 -8.90 1.64 14.25
N PHE A 77 -9.34 2.78 14.80
CA PHE A 77 -8.65 3.54 15.85
C PHE A 77 -9.50 3.70 17.11
N GLU A 78 -10.67 3.06 17.16
CA GLU A 78 -11.43 2.94 18.40
C GLU A 78 -10.71 1.96 19.31
N ILE A 79 -10.07 2.47 20.36
CA ILE A 79 -9.21 1.67 21.22
C ILE A 79 -10.01 1.29 22.47
N LYS A 80 -10.09 -0.02 22.73
CA LYS A 80 -10.11 -0.51 24.10
C LYS A 80 -8.85 0.00 24.80
N GLU A 81 -9.00 0.78 25.87
CA GLU A 81 -7.95 1.37 26.74
C GLU A 81 -6.49 0.97 26.40
N ASN A 82 -5.71 1.92 25.85
CA ASN A 82 -4.29 1.90 25.43
C ASN A 82 -4.05 1.87 23.90
N PRO A 83 -3.76 3.04 23.26
CA PRO A 83 -3.25 3.07 21.90
C PRO A 83 -1.92 2.33 21.81
N LYS A 84 -1.94 1.07 21.37
CA LYS A 84 -0.73 0.46 20.83
C LYS A 84 -0.40 1.22 19.55
N VAL A 85 0.72 1.93 19.56
CA VAL A 85 1.28 2.57 18.36
C VAL A 85 1.47 1.47 17.31
N GLY A 86 0.58 1.45 16.31
CA GLY A 86 0.62 0.51 15.20
C GLY A 86 1.59 1.01 14.11
N THR A 87 2.17 0.07 13.37
CA THR A 87 2.99 0.41 12.20
C THR A 87 2.10 0.47 10.96
N VAL A 88 2.33 1.46 10.11
CA VAL A 88 1.63 1.62 8.82
C VAL A 88 2.64 1.31 7.72
N THR A 89 2.40 0.28 6.93
CA THR A 89 3.28 -0.10 5.83
C THR A 89 2.61 0.17 4.49
N GLU A 90 3.30 0.87 3.60
CA GLU A 90 2.94 0.96 2.19
C GLU A 90 3.32 -0.34 1.46
N SER A 91 2.55 -0.72 0.44
CA SER A 91 2.87 -1.86 -0.44
C SER A 91 3.87 -1.51 -1.56
N ARG A 92 4.92 -0.73 -1.26
CA ARG A 92 5.88 -0.28 -2.27
C ARG A 92 7.22 -1.01 -2.17
N THR A 93 7.62 -1.64 -3.28
CA THR A 93 9.00 -2.04 -3.58
C THR A 93 9.83 -0.77 -3.83
N SER A 94 10.36 -0.12 -2.79
CA SER A 94 11.43 0.88 -2.92
C SER A 94 12.05 1.24 -1.58
N SER A 95 13.26 0.72 -1.39
CA SER A 95 14.10 0.81 -0.20
C SER A 95 14.80 2.17 -0.02
N TYR A 96 14.08 3.29 -0.07
CA TYR A 96 14.67 4.60 0.27
C TYR A 96 13.78 5.37 1.24
N ALA A 97 13.74 4.93 2.50
CA ALA A 97 13.15 5.72 3.59
C ALA A 97 13.74 5.42 4.98
N TRP A 98 15.01 4.99 5.05
CA TRP A 98 15.84 5.24 6.23
C TRP A 98 17.19 5.72 5.71
N GLY A 99 17.33 7.04 5.60
CA GLY A 99 18.66 7.63 5.62
C GLY A 99 19.32 7.16 6.91
N LEU A 100 20.39 6.39 6.78
CA LEU A 100 21.30 6.10 7.88
C LEU A 100 21.90 7.44 8.31
N ALA A 101 21.42 7.97 9.42
CA ALA A 101 22.28 8.58 10.42
C ALA A 101 22.61 7.49 11.44
#